data_AF-A0A3M1RMA1-F1
#
_entry.id   AF-A0A3M1RMA1-F1
#
_cell.length_a   1.000
_cell.length_b   1.000
_cell.length_c   1.000
_cell.angle_alpha   90.00
_cell.angle_beta   90.00
_cell.angle_gamma   90.00
#
_symmetry.space_group_name_H-M   'P 1'
#
loop_
_entity.id
_entity.type
_entity.pdbx_description
1 polymer ?
#
loop_
_entity_poly.entity_id
_entity_poly.type
_entity_poly.pdbx_seq_one_letter_code
_entity_poly.pdbx_strand_id
1 'polypeptide(L)' 'MDSRPVYLERRANGSLLVRVRSGERNGVKLPDAVFTFNCGDPQFEYWAQLLQDRESLKLDQVKLPC' A
#
# COMPACT_ATOMS: atom_id res chain seq x y z
N MET A 1 2.08 -7.09 -15.61
CA MET A 1 2.10 -5.70 -15.13
C MET A 1 1.20 -5.62 -13.91
N ASP A 2 1.71 -5.13 -12.77
CA ASP A 2 0.89 -5.02 -11.56
C ASP A 2 -0.19 -3.94 -11.79
N SER A 3 -1.43 -4.40 -11.95
CA SER A 3 -2.61 -3.57 -12.27
C SER A 3 -3.13 -2.78 -11.07
N ARG A 4 -2.49 -2.88 -9.89
CA ARG A 4 -2.99 -2.23 -8.67
C ARG A 4 -2.67 -0.74 -8.70
N PRO A 5 -3.68 0.13 -8.49
CA PRO A 5 -3.48 1.58 -8.51
C PRO A 5 -2.77 2.10 -7.25
N VAL A 6 -2.63 1.28 -6.21
CA VAL A 6 -2.03 1.67 -4.93
C VAL A 6 -0.99 0.65 -4.48
N TYR A 7 0.22 1.11 -4.20
CA TYR A 7 1.29 0.39 -3.55
C TYR A 7 1.34 0.76 -2.06
N LEU A 8 1.51 -0.26 -1.21
CA LEU A 8 1.55 -0.13 0.25
C LEU A 8 2.79 -0.84 0.76
N GLU A 9 3.47 -0.22 1.72
CA GLU A 9 4.65 -0.77 2.37
C GLU A 9 4.69 -0.34 3.84
N ARG A 10 4.98 -1.27 4.74
CA ARG A 10 5.31 -0.96 6.12
C ARG A 10 6.81 -0.79 6.29
N ARG A 11 7.22 0.36 6.80
CA ARG A 11 8.62 0.70 7.07
C ARG A 11 9.07 0.12 8.42
N ALA A 12 10.39 0.00 8.60
CA ALA A 12 10.99 -0.56 9.82
C ALA A 12 10.65 0.23 11.09
N ASN A 13 10.39 1.54 10.97
CA ASN A 13 9.95 2.40 12.07
C ASN A 13 8.44 2.28 12.38
N GLY A 14 7.70 1.41 11.68
CA GLY A 14 6.28 1.18 11.87
C GLY A 14 5.36 2.10 11.04
N SER A 15 5.89 3.13 10.37
CA SER A 15 5.12 4.00 9.47
C SER A 15 4.68 3.25 8.21
N LEU A 16 3.54 3.66 7.65
CA LEU A 16 3.03 3.14 6.37
C LEU A 16 3.32 4.13 5.25
N LEU A 17 3.96 3.65 4.18
CA LEU A 17 4.10 4.37 2.92
C LEU A 17 2.98 3.94 1.97
N VAL A 18 2.20 4.91 1.50
CA VAL A 18 1.14 4.72 0.51
C VAL A 18 1.52 5.46 -0.76
N ARG A 19 1.67 4.73 -1.87
CA ARG A 19 1.92 5.32 -3.19
C ARG A 19 0.75 5.04 -4.12
N VAL A 20 0.10 6.08 -4.61
CA VAL A 20 -1.00 5.99 -5.57
C VAL A 20 -0.48 6.33 -6.95
N ARG A 21 -0.64 5.41 -7.90
CA ARG A 21 -0.22 5.60 -9.29
C ARG A 21 -1.05 6.73 -9.90
N SER A 22 -0.38 7.75 -10.40
CA SER A 22 -1.06 8.83 -11.11
C SER A 22 -1.32 8.45 -12.56
N GLY A 23 -2.41 9.01 -13.10
CA GLY A 23 -2.74 8.90 -14.50
C GLY A 23 -1.85 9.78 -15.39
N GLU A 24 -2.17 9.77 -16.67
CA GLU A 24 -1.59 10.67 -17.67
C GLU A 24 -2.58 11.81 -17.96
N ARG A 25 -2.07 13.02 -18.20
CA ARG A 25 -2.87 14.16 -18.66
C ARG A 25 -2.17 14.82 -19.84
N ASN A 26 -2.88 14.96 -20.97
CA ASN A 26 -2.35 15.54 -22.21
C ASN A 26 -1.03 14.91 -22.68
N GLY A 27 -0.89 13.58 -22.61
CA GLY A 27 0.35 12.89 -23.00
C GLY A 27 1.48 12.96 -21.96
N VAL A 28 1.25 13.62 -20.82
CA VAL A 28 2.26 13.79 -19.75
C VAL A 28 1.91 12.93 -18.55
N LYS A 29 2.82 12.03 -18.19
CA LYS A 29 2.69 11.22 -16.99
C LYS A 29 2.87 12.09 -15.75
N LEU A 30 1.85 12.10 -14.89
CA LEU A 30 1.89 12.84 -13.63
C LEU A 30 2.69 12.06 -12.59
N PRO A 31 3.33 12.73 -11.62
CA PRO A 31 4.01 12.05 -10.53
C PRO A 31 2.99 11.33 -9.65
N ASP A 32 3.36 10.14 -9.17
CA ASP A 32 2.56 9.38 -8.22
C ASP A 32 2.39 10.17 -6.92
N ALA A 33 1.20 10.10 -6.33
CA ALA A 33 0.96 10.69 -5.02
C ALA A 33 1.53 9.77 -3.93
N VAL A 34 2.29 10.34 -2.99
CA VAL A 34 2.96 9.59 -1.92
C VAL A 34 2.57 10.17 -0.57
N PHE A 35 2.10 9.31 0.32
CA PHE A 35 1.69 9.65 1.67
C PHE A 35 2.42 8.77 2.68
N THR A 36 2.71 9.32 3.86
CA THR A 36 3.25 8.58 5.00
C THR A 36 2.30 8.74 6.17
N PHE A 37 1.92 7.62 6.79
CA PHE A 37 1.06 7.60 7.97
C PHE A 37 1.80 6.92 9.12
N ASN A 38 1.75 7.53 10.29
CA ASN A 38 2.20 6.99 11.56
C ASN A 38 1.01 6.50 12.38
N CYS A 39 1.30 5.69 13.40
CA CYS A 39 0.26 5.26 14.35
C CYS A 39 -0.42 6.49 14.97
N GLY A 40 -1.75 6.54 14.91
CA GLY A 40 -2.56 7.67 15.38
C GLY A 40 -2.87 8.74 14.33
N ASP A 41 -2.23 8.70 13.15
CA ASP A 41 -2.64 9.57 12.04
C ASP A 41 -4.02 9.14 11.52
N PRO A 42 -4.88 10.10 11.13
CA PRO A 42 -6.15 9.76 10.50
C PRO A 42 -5.94 8.81 9.31
N GLN A 43 -6.72 7.73 9.28
CA GLN A 43 -6.71 6.68 8.25
C GLN A 43 -5.53 5.70 8.31
N PHE A 44 -4.62 5.80 9.30
CA PHE A 44 -3.55 4.80 9.46
C PHE A 44 -4.09 3.37 9.54
N GLU A 45 -5.11 3.14 10.36
CA GLU A 45 -5.71 1.83 10.61
C GLU A 45 -6.32 1.24 9.35
N TYR A 46 -6.94 2.08 8.52
CA TYR A 46 -7.49 1.66 7.23
C TYR A 46 -6.39 1.10 6.31
N TRP A 47 -5.29 1.84 6.16
CA TRP A 47 -4.18 1.41 5.31
C TRP A 47 -3.43 0.21 5.90
N ALA A 48 -3.34 0.12 7.23
CA ALA A 48 -2.76 -1.02 7.92
C ALA A 48 -3.55 -2.30 7.63
N GLN A 49 -4.87 -2.25 7.77
CA GLN A 49 -5.76 -3.38 7.49
C GLN A 49 -5.65 -3.79 6.01
N LEU A 50 -5.69 -2.83 5.09
CA LEU A 50 -5.59 -3.13 3.66
C LEU A 50 -4.24 -3.76 3.28
N LEU A 51 -3.14 -3.37 3.94
CA LEU A 51 -1.85 -4.01 3.74
C LEU A 51 -1.86 -5.45 4.28
N GLN A 52 -2.39 -5.66 5.49
CA GLN A 52 -2.52 -6.98 6.08
C GLN A 52 -3.36 -7.90 5.18
N ASP A 53 -4.52 -7.46 4.71
CA ASP A 53 -5.37 -8.24 3.81
C ASP A 53 -4.63 -8.64 2.53
N ARG A 54 -3.81 -7.73 1.97
CA ARG A 54 -2.99 -8.01 0.78
C ARG A 54 -1.85 -8.98 1.05
N GLU A 55 -1.30 -9.00 2.25
CA GLU A 55 -0.27 -9.94 2.68
C GLU A 55 -0.89 -11.32 2.97
N SER A 56 -2.05 -11.36 3.62
CA SER A 56 -2.82 -12.59 3.86
C SER A 56 -3.27 -13.25 2.56
N LEU A 57 -3.70 -12.47 1.56
CA LEU A 57 -4.03 -12.99 0.21
C LEU A 57 -2.80 -13.53 -0.54
N LYS A 58 -1.58 -13.16 -0.15
CA LYS A 58 -0.36 -13.80 -0.65
C LYS A 58 -0.02 -15.08 0.12
N LEU A 59 -0.55 -15.24 1.33
CA LEU A 59 -0.30 -16.39 2.21
C LEU A 59 -1.20 -17.60 1.90
N ASP A 60 -2.29 -17.45 1.13
CA ASP A 60 -3.10 -18.58 0.62
C ASP A 60 -2.34 -19.51 -0.36
N GLN A 61 -1.11 -19.14 -0.77
CA GLN A 61 -0.20 -20.04 -1.49
C GLN A 61 0.87 -20.71 -0.62
N VAL A 62 0.91 -20.41 0.68
CA VAL A 62 1.85 -21.03 1.61
C VAL A 62 1.08 -21.52 2.82
N LYS A 63 0.68 -22.79 2.74
CA LYS A 63 0.31 -23.54 3.94
C LYS A 63 1.53 -23.59 4.85
N LEU A 64 1.54 -22.80 5.92
CA LEU A 64 2.37 -23.07 7.08
C LEU A 64 1.48 -23.25 8.32
N PRO A 65 1.74 -24.29 9.11
CA PRO A 65 1.05 -24.52 10.37
C PRO A 65 1.54 -23.51 11.42
N CYS A 66 0.76 -23.44 12.49
CA CYS A 66 1.20 -22.91 13.78
C CYS A 66 2.56 -23.46 14.20
#